data_AF-A0A0F9TM56-F1
#
_entry.id   AF-A0A0F9TM56-F1
#
_cell.length_a   1.000
_cell.length_b   1.000
_cell.length_c   1.000
_cell.angle_alpha   90.00
_cell.angle_beta   90.00
_cell.angle_gamma   90.00
#
_symmetry.space_group_name_H-M   'P 1'
#
loop_
_entity.id
_entity.type
_entity.pdbx_description
1 polymer ?
#
loop_
_entity_poly.entity_id
_entity_poly.type
_entity_poly.pdbx_seq_one_letter_code
_entity_poly.pdbx_strand_id
1 'polypeptide(L)'
;MGVNILGLWRAHRMLLIAFLVGLALTGFFLVRTVVSTVYWADPAHYEQTIEGWMPVRYVARSWDVPPKVLEEALDLRTEEGRRLTIAEIAAERGVSVDQIAGRLRTAIMTYRETGDD
;
A
#
# COMPACT_ATOMS: atom_id res chain seq x y z
N MET A 1 -37.80 -2.87 -28.99
CA MET A 1 -36.54 -2.99 -29.74
C MET A 1 -35.62 -3.94 -28.97
N GLY A 2 -35.66 -5.23 -29.30
CA GLY A 2 -34.79 -6.23 -28.67
C GLY A 2 -33.39 -6.14 -29.26
N VAL A 3 -32.39 -5.86 -28.42
CA VAL A 3 -31.00 -5.83 -28.85
C VAL A 3 -30.55 -7.27 -29.07
N ASN A 4 -30.35 -7.68 -30.32
CA ASN A 4 -29.88 -9.02 -30.67
C ASN A 4 -28.37 -9.14 -30.39
N ILE A 5 -28.05 -9.62 -29.18
CA ILE A 5 -26.70 -9.75 -28.62
C ILE A 5 -25.75 -10.57 -29.52
N LEU A 6 -26.27 -11.56 -30.27
CA LEU A 6 -25.47 -12.41 -31.14
C LEU A 6 -24.97 -11.70 -32.42
N GLY A 7 -25.64 -10.64 -32.88
CA GLY A 7 -25.24 -9.89 -34.09
C GLY A 7 -24.12 -8.88 -33.82
N LEU A 8 -24.13 -8.25 -32.64
CA LEU A 8 -23.09 -7.29 -32.22
C LEU A 8 -21.73 -7.96 -31.98
N TRP A 9 -21.74 -9.23 -31.58
CA TRP A 9 -20.54 -9.96 -31.18
C TRP A 9 -19.56 -10.23 -32.33
N ARG A 10 -20.05 -10.33 -33.58
CA ARG A 10 -19.22 -10.67 -34.75
C ARG A 10 -18.62 -9.44 -35.46
N ALA A 11 -19.30 -8.29 -35.42
CA ALA A 11 -18.86 -7.05 -36.06
C ALA A 11 -18.08 -6.11 -35.11
N HIS A 12 -18.40 -6.12 -33.81
CA HIS A 12 -17.89 -5.15 -32.83
C HIS A 12 -17.07 -5.79 -31.70
N ARG A 13 -16.53 -7.01 -31.89
CA ARG A 13 -15.58 -7.67 -30.97
C ARG A 13 -14.50 -6.70 -30.47
N MET A 14 -13.91 -5.91 -31.37
CA MET A 14 -12.88 -4.95 -30.99
C MET A 14 -13.43 -3.83 -30.11
N LEU A 15 -14.64 -3.34 -30.39
CA LEU A 15 -15.31 -2.33 -29.56
C LEU A 15 -15.64 -2.88 -28.17
N LEU A 16 -16.12 -4.13 -28.08
CA LEU A 16 -16.44 -4.79 -26.81
C LEU A 16 -15.18 -5.04 -25.98
N ILE A 17 -14.10 -5.51 -26.61
CA ILE A 17 -12.80 -5.68 -25.94
C ILE A 17 -12.24 -4.33 -25.49
N ALA A 18 -12.27 -3.31 -26.35
CA ALA A 18 -11.81 -1.96 -25.99
C ALA A 18 -12.63 -1.37 -24.83
N PHE A 19 -13.95 -1.59 -24.82
CA PHE A 19 -14.82 -1.17 -23.72
C PHE A 19 -14.50 -1.89 -22.41
N LEU A 20 -14.34 -3.22 -22.45
CA LEU A 20 -13.97 -4.00 -21.27
C LEU A 20 -12.59 -3.63 -20.72
N VAL A 21 -11.61 -3.39 -21.60
CA VAL A 21 -10.27 -2.92 -21.22
C VAL A 21 -10.36 -1.52 -20.60
N GLY A 22 -11.13 -0.61 -21.20
CA GLY A 22 -11.36 0.73 -20.65
C GLY A 22 -12.03 0.70 -19.28
N LEU A 23 -13.02 -0.19 -19.09
CA LEU A 23 -13.68 -0.39 -17.81
C LEU A 23 -12.74 -0.96 -16.75
N ALA A 24 -11.92 -1.94 -17.11
CA ALA A 24 -10.91 -2.52 -16.22
C ALA A 24 -9.86 -1.48 -15.79
N LEU A 25 -9.35 -0.69 -16.73
CA LEU A 25 -8.42 0.41 -16.44
C LEU A 25 -9.06 1.46 -15.54
N THR A 26 -10.30 1.87 -15.84
CA THR A 26 -11.02 2.85 -15.03
C THR A 26 -11.24 2.34 -13.60
N GLY A 27 -11.68 1.10 -13.44
CA GLY A 27 -11.85 0.47 -12.13
C GLY A 27 -10.53 0.37 -11.36
N PHE A 28 -9.45 -0.03 -12.02
CA PHE A 28 -8.12 -0.08 -11.41
C PHE A 28 -7.66 1.29 -10.92
N PHE A 29 -7.76 2.32 -11.76
CA PHE A 29 -7.39 3.69 -11.39
C PHE A 29 -8.30 4.26 -10.30
N LEU A 30 -9.60 3.93 -10.32
CA LEU A 30 -10.55 4.38 -9.32
C LEU A 30 -10.23 3.77 -7.96
N VAL A 31 -10.01 2.46 -7.87
CA VAL A 31 -9.61 1.79 -6.63
C VAL A 31 -8.27 2.36 -6.13
N ARG A 32 -7.28 2.49 -7.01
CA ARG A 32 -5.97 3.09 -6.70
C ARG A 32 -6.10 4.51 -6.12
N THR A 33 -7.02 5.31 -6.68
CA THR A 33 -7.26 6.70 -6.27
C THR A 33 -8.06 6.76 -4.98
N VAL A 34 -9.15 6.00 -4.86
CA VAL A 34 -9.97 5.95 -3.63
C VAL A 34 -9.13 5.46 -2.46
N VAL A 35 -8.31 4.43 -2.63
CA VAL A 35 -7.36 4.00 -1.60
C VAL A 35 -6.41 5.14 -1.24
N SER A 36 -5.83 5.85 -2.22
CA SER A 36 -4.94 6.98 -1.94
C SER A 36 -5.64 8.16 -1.23
N THR A 37 -6.87 8.47 -1.61
CA THR A 37 -7.65 9.62 -1.10
C THR A 37 -8.26 9.34 0.26
N VAL A 38 -8.85 8.16 0.45
CA VAL A 38 -9.37 7.73 1.76
C VAL A 38 -8.22 7.58 2.76
N TYR A 39 -7.04 7.13 2.28
CA TYR A 39 -5.84 7.06 3.10
C TYR A 39 -5.34 8.45 3.55
N TRP A 40 -5.32 9.43 2.64
CA TRP A 40 -4.99 10.82 2.99
C TRP A 40 -6.04 11.49 3.88
N ALA A 41 -7.28 10.99 3.88
CA ALA A 41 -8.38 11.52 4.66
C ALA A 41 -8.47 10.95 6.07
N ASP A 42 -7.64 9.98 6.45
CA ASP A 42 -7.58 9.46 7.82
C ASP A 42 -6.68 10.37 8.68
N PRO A 43 -7.26 11.21 9.57
CA PRO A 43 -6.59 12.32 10.22
C PRO A 43 -5.82 11.88 11.47
N ALA A 44 -5.17 10.70 11.44
CA ALA A 44 -4.29 10.21 12.50
C ALA A 44 -2.81 10.62 12.30
N HIS A 45 -2.60 11.79 11.67
CA HIS A 45 -1.28 12.36 11.32
C HIS A 45 -0.56 13.09 12.47
N TYR A 46 -0.91 12.80 13.72
CA TYR A 46 -0.25 13.33 14.90
C TYR A 46 0.05 12.11 15.76
N GLU A 47 1.26 11.54 15.81
CA GLU A 47 2.49 12.12 16.33
C GLU A 47 3.70 11.40 15.72
N GLN A 48 4.65 12.15 15.14
CA GLN A 48 5.88 11.72 14.47
C GLN A 48 5.69 11.05 13.10
N THR A 49 5.73 11.89 12.07
CA THR A 49 5.64 11.54 10.65
C THR A 49 6.74 10.55 10.28
N ILE A 50 6.37 9.28 10.10
CA ILE A 50 7.23 8.29 9.43
C ILE A 50 7.24 8.71 7.95
N GLU A 51 8.25 9.46 7.53
CA GLU A 51 8.33 9.95 6.17
C GLU A 51 8.89 8.89 5.22
N GLY A 52 8.42 8.89 3.97
CA GLY A 52 8.78 7.88 2.96
C GLY A 52 10.28 7.75 2.67
N TRP A 53 11.04 8.82 2.85
CA TRP A 53 12.49 8.82 2.67
C TRP A 53 13.25 8.19 3.84
N MET A 54 12.59 7.96 4.99
CA MET A 54 13.26 7.40 6.16
C MET A 54 13.59 5.92 5.94
N PRO A 55 14.82 5.48 6.25
CA PRO A 55 15.15 4.06 6.30
C PRO A 55 14.39 3.34 7.42
N VAL A 56 14.00 2.07 7.23
CA VAL A 56 13.30 1.27 8.27
C VAL A 56 14.07 1.28 9.59
N ARG A 57 15.39 1.15 9.53
CA ARG A 57 16.26 1.18 10.71
C ARG A 57 16.30 2.55 11.41
N TYR A 58 16.09 3.63 10.67
CA TYR A 58 15.98 4.97 11.26
C TYR A 58 14.67 5.10 12.03
N VAL A 59 13.57 4.61 11.46
CA VAL A 59 12.26 4.56 12.14
C VAL A 59 12.34 3.73 13.43
N ALA A 60 12.98 2.56 13.37
CA ALA A 60 13.23 1.70 14.54
C ALA A 60 13.98 2.45 15.66
N ARG A 61 14.99 3.25 15.27
CA ARG A 61 15.75 4.09 16.22
C ARG A 61 14.90 5.19 16.82
N SER A 62 14.14 5.91 16.00
CA SER A 62 13.33 7.05 16.45
C SER A 62 12.21 6.63 17.41
N TRP A 63 11.66 5.44 17.23
CA TRP A 63 10.58 4.90 18.06
C TRP A 63 11.07 4.04 19.24
N ASP A 64 12.38 3.89 19.38
CA ASP A 64 13.07 3.07 20.38
C ASP A 64 12.59 1.60 20.40
N VAL A 65 12.45 1.00 19.21
CA VAL A 65 12.01 -0.39 19.05
C VAL A 65 13.10 -1.20 18.33
N PRO A 66 13.30 -2.49 18.69
CA PRO A 66 14.27 -3.32 17.99
C PRO A 66 13.95 -3.40 16.48
N PRO A 67 14.94 -3.20 15.58
CA PRO A 67 14.71 -3.20 14.14
C PRO A 67 14.14 -4.52 13.63
N LYS A 68 14.42 -5.63 14.33
CA LYS A 68 13.85 -6.95 14.01
C LYS A 68 12.32 -6.96 14.04
N VAL A 69 11.69 -6.23 14.95
CA VAL A 69 10.23 -6.16 15.06
C VAL A 69 9.63 -5.49 13.81
N LEU A 70 10.26 -4.41 13.34
CA LEU A 70 9.84 -3.70 12.13
C LEU A 70 10.15 -4.51 10.87
N GLU A 71 11.29 -5.20 10.83
CA GLU A 71 11.67 -6.10 9.74
C GLU A 71 10.71 -7.28 9.60
N GLU A 72 10.32 -7.91 10.71
CA GLU A 72 9.35 -9.01 10.74
C GLU A 72 7.96 -8.54 10.32
N ALA A 73 7.51 -7.38 10.81
CA ALA A 73 6.24 -6.78 10.41
C ALA A 73 6.15 -6.45 8.91
N LEU A 74 7.31 -6.16 8.30
CA LEU A 74 7.41 -5.90 6.87
C LEU A 74 7.84 -7.13 6.08
N ASP A 75 8.03 -8.30 6.69
CA ASP A 75 8.56 -9.49 6.02
C ASP A 75 9.83 -9.18 5.21
N LEU A 76 10.74 -8.41 5.83
CA LEU A 76 12.04 -8.05 5.28
C LEU A 76 13.10 -8.93 5.91
N ARG A 77 14.07 -9.37 5.11
CA ARG A 77 15.28 -9.96 5.69
C ARG A 77 16.06 -8.85 6.39
N THR A 78 16.71 -9.14 7.52
CA THR A 78 17.47 -8.15 8.30
C THR A 78 18.51 -7.37 7.48
N GLU A 79 19.05 -7.98 6.43
CA GLU A 79 19.98 -7.32 5.52
C GLU A 79 19.31 -6.30 4.58
N GLU A 80 18.04 -6.51 4.24
CA GLU A 80 17.23 -5.70 3.31
C GLU A 80 16.64 -4.46 4.01
N GLY A 81 16.10 -4.62 5.22
CA GLY A 81 15.54 -3.52 6.02
C GLY A 81 16.54 -2.41 6.34
N ARG A 82 17.85 -2.71 6.30
CA ARG A 82 18.92 -1.72 6.51
C ARG A 82 19.13 -0.78 5.31
N ARG A 83 18.84 -1.23 4.09
CA ARG A 83 19.12 -0.47 2.85
C ARG A 83 17.88 0.17 2.24
N LEU A 84 16.70 -0.36 2.56
CA LEU A 84 15.45 0.09 1.98
C LEU A 84 14.81 1.23 2.78
N THR A 85 14.34 2.23 2.06
CA THR A 85 13.47 3.29 2.55
C THR A 85 12.00 2.83 2.54
N ILE A 86 11.17 3.48 3.35
CA ILE A 86 9.72 3.21 3.35
C ILE A 86 9.11 3.39 1.95
N ALA A 87 9.59 4.37 1.17
CA ALA A 87 9.15 4.62 -0.20
C ALA A 87 9.55 3.51 -1.17
N GLU A 88 10.76 2.95 -1.05
CA GLU A 88 11.19 1.82 -1.90
C GLU A 88 10.37 0.56 -1.60
N ILE A 89 10.10 0.28 -0.32
CA ILE A 89 9.27 -0.87 0.09
C ILE A 89 7.83 -0.69 -0.41
N ALA A 90 7.31 0.53 -0.32
CA ALA A 90 5.99 0.88 -0.84
C ALA A 90 5.93 0.69 -2.36
N ALA A 91 6.95 1.16 -3.09
CA ALA A 91 7.06 1.01 -4.53
C ALA A 91 7.15 -0.46 -4.97
N GLU A 92 7.96 -1.28 -4.28
CA GLU A 92 8.13 -2.70 -4.57
C GLU A 92 6.84 -3.50 -4.32
N ARG A 93 6.10 -3.16 -3.28
CA ARG A 93 4.85 -3.84 -2.90
C ARG A 93 3.61 -3.27 -3.58
N GLY A 94 3.75 -2.22 -4.40
CA GLY A 94 2.63 -1.54 -5.05
C GLY A 94 1.66 -0.88 -4.07
N VAL A 95 2.12 -0.53 -2.86
CA VAL A 95 1.33 0.11 -1.79
C VAL A 95 1.79 1.54 -1.56
N SER A 96 1.06 2.31 -0.75
CA SER A 96 1.49 3.66 -0.34
C SER A 96 2.52 3.59 0.79
N VAL A 97 3.39 4.62 0.86
CA VAL A 97 4.33 4.87 1.96
C VAL A 97 3.63 4.74 3.31
N ASP A 98 2.46 5.34 3.40
CA ASP A 98 1.75 5.41 4.65
C ASP A 98 1.08 4.07 5.04
N GLN A 99 0.72 3.20 4.09
CA GLN A 99 0.29 1.82 4.41
C GLN A 99 1.42 1.05 5.12
N ILE A 100 2.66 1.25 4.65
CA ILE A 100 3.85 0.70 5.30
C ILE A 100 4.04 1.33 6.68
N ALA A 101 3.91 2.65 6.79
CA ALA A 101 3.99 3.36 8.08
C ALA A 101 2.92 2.88 9.08
N GLY A 102 1.70 2.60 8.62
CA GLY A 102 0.61 2.04 9.43
C GLY A 102 0.96 0.65 9.97
N ARG A 103 1.46 -0.26 9.12
CA ARG A 103 1.91 -1.60 9.58
C ARG A 103 3.03 -1.50 10.60
N LEU A 104 4.00 -0.61 10.37
CA LEU A 104 5.08 -0.37 11.33
C LEU A 104 4.54 0.15 12.65
N ARG A 105 3.59 1.08 12.64
CA ARG A 105 2.95 1.61 13.85
C ARG A 105 2.19 0.54 14.61
N THR A 106 1.40 -0.29 13.93
CA THR A 106 0.71 -1.43 14.55
C THR A 106 1.71 -2.36 15.21
N ALA A 107 2.80 -2.73 14.52
CA ALA A 107 3.84 -3.57 15.09
C ALA A 107 4.53 -2.94 16.32
N ILE A 108 4.79 -1.63 16.28
CA ILE A 108 5.34 -0.88 17.41
C ILE A 108 4.38 -0.89 18.60
N MET A 109 3.09 -0.65 18.38
CA MET A 109 2.07 -0.67 19.44
C MET A 109 1.93 -2.08 20.04
N THR A 110 1.83 -3.11 19.21
CA THR A 110 1.79 -4.51 19.66
C THR A 110 3.04 -4.89 20.46
N TYR A 111 4.22 -4.45 20.03
CA TYR A 111 5.45 -4.69 20.79
C TYR A 111 5.45 -3.98 22.15
N ARG A 112 4.93 -2.74 22.23
CA ARG A 112 4.81 -2.01 23.49
C ARG A 112 3.79 -2.64 24.44
N GLU A 113 2.69 -3.16 23.92
CA GLU A 113 1.68 -3.89 24.71
C GLU A 113 2.21 -5.24 25.23
N THR A 114 3.07 -5.91 24.46
CA THR A 114 3.63 -7.23 24.84
C THR A 114 4.93 -7.12 25.67
N GLY A 115 5.60 -5.97 25.64
CA GLY A 115 6.87 -5.72 26.33
C GLY A 115 6.74 -5.12 27.73
N ASP A 116 5.52 -4.94 28.25
CA ASP A 116 5.21 -4.42 29.59
C ASP A 116 4.91 -5.55 30.62
N ASP A 117 5.18 -6.82 30.26
CA ASP A 117 5.08 -8.02 31.11
C ASP A 117 6.46 -8.61 31.47
#